data_AF-A0A2V5K902-F1
#
_entry.id   AF-A0A2V5K902-F1
#
_cell.length_a   1.000
_cell.length_b   1.000
_cell.length_c   1.000
_cell.angle_alpha   90.00
_cell.angle_beta   90.00
_cell.angle_gamma   90.00
#
_symmetry.space_group_name_H-M   'P 1'
#
loop_
_entity.id
_entity.type
_entity.pdbx_description
1 polymer ?
#
loop_
_entity_poly.entity_id
_entity_poly.type
_entity_poly.pdbx_seq_one_letter_code
_entity_poly.pdbx_strand_id
1 'polypeptide(L)'
;MNNDRRVVVTGLGAITPLGNDVETFWSNLKNGVSGIHTIDAFDTTGYDCKIGGQVRDFAPKPFFKNPKDIRRTDRFTQLAMAAAKMAVEDCGIDIEKVSRRDRFGVIVSTGIGGLKTLQEQLTILLTKGPSRNSPFTIPMLISNMASGVISMEFDLHGPNLCIVTACATSNNAIGEAWRIIKFGDADVFLAGGSEASIVEIGLAGFSAMKALSTRNDEPERASRPFDRDRDGFVMSEGAGVVVVEELEHAKARGA
;
A
#
# COMPACT_ATOMS: atom_id res chain seq x y z
N MET A 1 -20.94 -1.79 27.73
CA MET A 1 -20.14 -1.02 26.77
C MET A 1 -21.09 -0.58 25.66
N ASN A 2 -21.20 0.71 25.40
CA ASN A 2 -22.19 1.23 24.48
C ASN A 2 -21.76 0.91 23.04
N ASN A 3 -22.36 -0.12 22.43
CA ASN A 3 -21.99 -0.62 21.11
C ASN A 3 -22.58 0.26 19.97
N ASP A 4 -22.77 1.54 20.24
CA ASP A 4 -23.51 2.49 19.39
C ASP A 4 -22.59 3.39 18.53
N ARG A 5 -21.27 3.36 18.75
CA ARG A 5 -20.32 4.15 17.94
C ARG A 5 -20.48 3.76 16.47
N ARG A 6 -20.81 4.71 15.60
CA ARG A 6 -20.91 4.47 14.17
C ARG A 6 -19.61 4.89 13.52
N VAL A 7 -19.26 4.22 12.44
CA VAL A 7 -17.99 4.41 11.76
C VAL A 7 -18.29 4.76 10.32
N VAL A 8 -17.62 5.79 9.81
CA VAL A 8 -17.76 6.32 8.46
C VAL A 8 -16.39 6.39 7.78
N VAL A 9 -16.39 6.50 6.45
CA VAL A 9 -15.19 6.83 5.67
C VAL A 9 -15.27 8.30 5.31
N THR A 10 -14.25 9.07 5.68
CA THR A 10 -14.22 10.52 5.48
C THR A 10 -13.15 10.97 4.49
N GLY A 11 -12.23 10.10 4.07
CA GLY A 11 -11.26 10.42 3.03
C GLY A 11 -10.65 9.20 2.37
N LEU A 12 -10.15 9.41 1.15
CA LEU A 12 -9.65 8.37 0.25
C LEU A 12 -8.28 8.77 -0.33
N GLY A 13 -7.40 7.80 -0.49
CA GLY A 13 -6.15 7.96 -1.22
C GLY A 13 -5.77 6.69 -1.95
N ALA A 14 -5.31 6.82 -3.19
CA ALA A 14 -5.01 5.70 -4.05
C ALA A 14 -3.80 5.99 -4.96
N ILE A 15 -2.86 5.05 -5.00
CA ILE A 15 -1.80 4.97 -5.99
C ILE A 15 -1.93 3.61 -6.69
N THR A 16 -2.16 3.61 -8.00
CA THR A 16 -2.48 2.38 -8.74
C THR A 16 -1.87 2.42 -10.14
N PRO A 17 -1.84 1.28 -10.85
CA PRO A 17 -1.48 1.25 -12.27
C PRO A 17 -2.44 2.04 -13.17
N LEU A 18 -3.61 2.45 -12.64
CA LEU A 18 -4.62 3.25 -13.33
C LEU A 18 -4.57 4.74 -12.97
N GLY A 19 -3.68 5.17 -12.08
CA GLY A 19 -3.60 6.58 -11.66
C GLY A 19 -2.92 6.75 -10.31
N ASN A 20 -2.26 7.89 -10.14
CA ASN A 20 -1.52 8.28 -8.93
C ASN A 20 -2.35 9.18 -7.99
N ASP A 21 -3.67 9.18 -8.17
CA ASP A 21 -4.65 9.89 -7.36
C ASP A 21 -6.03 9.22 -7.53
N VAL A 22 -6.97 9.55 -6.63
CA VAL A 22 -8.31 8.93 -6.60
C VAL A 22 -9.14 9.31 -7.83
N GLU A 23 -9.05 10.54 -8.33
CA GLU A 23 -9.85 11.01 -9.45
C GLU A 23 -9.45 10.32 -10.76
N THR A 24 -8.15 10.29 -11.05
CA THR A 24 -7.58 9.62 -12.22
C THR A 24 -7.84 8.12 -12.16
N PHE A 25 -7.58 7.48 -11.00
CA PHE A 25 -7.88 6.06 -10.77
C PHE A 25 -9.35 5.75 -11.08
N TRP A 26 -10.27 6.52 -10.51
CA TRP A 26 -11.71 6.29 -10.66
C TRP A 26 -12.20 6.56 -12.07
N SER A 27 -11.68 7.59 -12.74
CA SER A 27 -12.00 7.90 -14.13
C SER A 27 -11.59 6.76 -15.06
N ASN A 28 -10.34 6.32 -14.95
CA ASN A 28 -9.80 5.22 -15.77
C ASN A 28 -10.52 3.89 -15.51
N LEU A 29 -10.85 3.61 -14.25
CA LEU A 29 -11.64 2.44 -13.89
C LEU A 29 -13.02 2.43 -14.57
N LYS A 30 -13.76 3.55 -14.51
CA LYS A 30 -15.08 3.68 -15.17
C LYS A 30 -15.00 3.54 -16.68
N ASN A 31 -13.90 3.99 -17.28
CA ASN A 31 -13.67 3.94 -18.71
C ASN A 31 -13.11 2.59 -19.20
N GLY A 32 -12.91 1.61 -18.31
CA GLY A 32 -12.41 0.29 -18.67
C GLY A 32 -10.95 0.30 -19.17
N VAL A 33 -10.15 1.27 -18.72
CA VAL A 33 -8.73 1.33 -19.04
C VAL A 33 -8.01 0.17 -18.34
N SER A 34 -7.15 -0.54 -19.07
CA SER A 34 -6.23 -1.52 -18.47
C SER A 34 -4.97 -0.83 -17.97
N GLY A 35 -4.56 -1.14 -16.74
CA GLY A 35 -3.26 -0.76 -16.19
C GLY A 35 -2.20 -1.86 -16.33
N ILE A 36 -2.52 -2.94 -17.04
CA ILE A 36 -1.62 -4.08 -17.25
C ILE A 36 -0.86 -3.91 -18.56
N HIS A 37 0.46 -4.01 -18.47
CA HIS A 37 1.38 -3.94 -19.61
C HIS A 37 2.54 -4.93 -19.43
N THR A 38 3.43 -4.99 -20.41
CA THR A 38 4.72 -5.67 -20.28
C THR A 38 5.54 -5.04 -19.16
N ILE A 39 6.14 -5.87 -18.32
CA ILE A 39 7.03 -5.43 -17.23
C ILE A 39 8.32 -4.87 -17.84
N ASP A 40 8.65 -3.63 -17.48
CA ASP A 40 9.87 -2.93 -17.91
C ASP A 40 10.77 -2.46 -16.75
N ALA A 41 10.42 -2.81 -15.50
CA ALA A 41 11.24 -2.50 -14.33
C ALA A 41 12.55 -3.32 -14.26
N PHE A 42 12.59 -4.48 -14.91
CA PHE A 42 13.73 -5.40 -14.98
C PHE A 42 13.60 -6.35 -16.18
N ASP A 43 14.65 -7.09 -16.51
CA ASP A 43 14.64 -8.05 -17.62
C ASP A 43 13.80 -9.29 -17.29
N THR A 44 12.71 -9.49 -18.05
CA THR A 44 11.79 -10.62 -17.90
C THR A 44 12.03 -11.75 -18.90
N THR A 45 13.12 -11.72 -19.68
CA THR A 45 13.39 -12.70 -20.75
C THR A 45 13.31 -14.15 -20.27
N GLY A 46 13.84 -14.44 -19.07
CA GLY A 46 13.86 -15.77 -18.45
C GLY A 46 12.61 -16.17 -17.65
N TYR A 47 11.53 -15.37 -17.68
CA TYR A 47 10.31 -15.62 -16.91
C TYR A 47 9.15 -16.05 -17.83
N ASP A 48 8.31 -16.96 -17.33
CA ASP A 48 7.10 -17.39 -18.04
C ASP A 48 6.05 -16.26 -18.11
N CYS A 49 5.87 -15.53 -17.01
CA CYS A 49 5.06 -14.32 -16.97
C CYS A 49 5.95 -13.09 -17.19
N LYS A 50 5.53 -12.20 -18.08
CA LYS A 50 6.27 -10.97 -18.46
C LYS A 50 5.43 -9.71 -18.32
N ILE A 51 4.26 -9.82 -17.70
CA ILE A 51 3.24 -8.77 -17.65
C ILE A 51 2.86 -8.44 -16.21
N GLY A 52 2.46 -7.20 -15.98
CA GLY A 52 2.10 -6.73 -14.65
C GLY A 52 1.51 -5.32 -14.67
N GLY A 53 0.86 -4.94 -13.57
CA GLY A 53 0.38 -3.58 -13.33
C GLY A 53 1.40 -2.77 -12.55
N GLN A 54 2.26 -2.04 -13.24
CA GLN A 54 3.24 -1.13 -12.62
C GLN A 54 2.63 0.25 -12.37
N VAL A 55 2.94 0.85 -11.23
CA VAL A 55 2.64 2.26 -10.98
C VAL A 55 3.62 3.11 -11.79
N ARG A 56 3.08 3.91 -12.72
CA ARG A 56 3.85 4.76 -13.64
C ARG A 56 4.02 6.18 -13.10
N ASP A 57 5.11 6.84 -13.48
CA ASP A 57 5.37 8.27 -13.21
C ASP A 57 5.23 8.71 -11.74
N PHE A 58 5.48 7.79 -10.80
CA PHE A 58 5.38 8.07 -9.38
C PHE A 58 6.69 8.66 -8.82
N ALA A 59 6.57 9.83 -8.19
CA ALA A 59 7.66 10.48 -7.48
C ALA A 59 7.35 10.55 -5.97
N PRO A 60 8.14 9.90 -5.09
CA PRO A 60 7.86 9.88 -3.65
C PRO A 60 8.13 11.22 -2.94
N LYS A 61 8.98 12.09 -3.53
CA LYS A 61 9.49 13.30 -2.87
C LYS A 61 8.43 14.23 -2.26
N PRO A 62 7.29 14.53 -2.93
CA PRO A 62 6.28 15.45 -2.39
C PRO A 62 5.56 14.92 -1.14
N PHE A 63 5.67 13.62 -0.85
CA PHE A 63 4.91 12.96 0.21
C PHE A 63 5.68 12.83 1.53
N PHE A 64 6.95 13.24 1.59
CA PHE A 64 7.78 13.19 2.81
C PHE A 64 8.26 14.59 3.20
N LYS A 65 8.13 14.94 4.48
CA LYS A 65 8.67 16.17 5.11
C LYS A 65 10.19 16.24 4.93
N ASN A 66 10.88 15.11 5.09
CA ASN A 66 12.32 15.00 4.94
C ASN A 66 12.70 14.09 3.76
N PRO A 67 13.32 14.62 2.69
CA PRO A 67 13.71 13.84 1.51
C PRO A 67 14.67 12.68 1.79
N LYS A 68 15.39 12.68 2.92
CA LYS A 68 16.30 11.58 3.28
C LYS A 68 15.56 10.30 3.63
N ASP A 69 14.32 10.40 4.10
CA ASP A 69 13.56 9.25 4.58
C ASP A 69 13.03 8.38 3.42
N ILE A 70 12.93 8.95 2.22
CA ILE A 70 12.67 8.22 0.98
C ILE A 70 13.73 7.14 0.73
N ARG A 71 15.01 7.44 1.01
CA ARG A 71 16.11 6.48 0.83
C ARG A 71 16.18 5.43 1.94
N ARG A 72 15.38 5.60 2.99
CA ARG A 72 15.30 4.73 4.17
C ARG A 72 13.97 3.97 4.22
N THR A 73 13.26 3.94 3.10
CA THR A 73 11.97 3.25 2.94
C THR A 73 11.98 2.42 1.67
N ASP A 74 11.33 1.26 1.71
CA ASP A 74 11.06 0.46 0.52
C ASP A 74 9.94 1.10 -0.32
N ARG A 75 9.79 0.66 -1.57
CA ARG A 75 8.78 1.16 -2.51
C ARG A 75 7.36 0.97 -1.96
N PHE A 76 7.05 -0.14 -1.28
CA PHE A 76 5.71 -0.32 -0.70
C PHE A 76 5.39 0.78 0.34
N THR A 77 6.35 1.17 1.17
CA THR A 77 6.18 2.25 2.15
C THR A 77 6.02 3.62 1.48
N GLN A 78 6.73 3.86 0.38
CA GLN A 78 6.62 5.11 -0.38
C GLN A 78 5.22 5.26 -1.00
N LEU A 79 4.68 4.20 -1.61
CA LEU A 79 3.32 4.18 -2.14
C LEU A 79 2.28 4.36 -1.02
N ALA A 80 2.49 3.69 0.11
CA ALA A 80 1.63 3.81 1.30
C ALA A 80 1.58 5.25 1.82
N MET A 81 2.73 5.92 1.91
CA MET A 81 2.82 7.31 2.37
C MET A 81 2.04 8.26 1.45
N ALA A 82 2.19 8.09 0.14
CA ALA A 82 1.48 8.92 -0.83
C ALA A 82 -0.04 8.75 -0.72
N ALA A 83 -0.53 7.50 -0.66
CA ALA A 83 -1.94 7.23 -0.46
C ALA A 83 -2.46 7.76 0.88
N ALA A 84 -1.70 7.61 1.97
CA ALA A 84 -2.09 8.13 3.28
C ALA A 84 -2.19 9.66 3.29
N LYS A 85 -1.24 10.37 2.66
CA LYS A 85 -1.27 11.82 2.55
C LYS A 85 -2.48 12.32 1.75
N MET A 86 -2.78 11.68 0.62
CA MET A 86 -4.00 11.98 -0.14
C MET A 86 -5.27 11.75 0.68
N ALA A 87 -5.34 10.65 1.44
CA ALA A 87 -6.50 10.37 2.28
C ALA A 87 -6.70 11.40 3.40
N VAL A 88 -5.62 11.90 4.00
CA VAL A 88 -5.66 13.00 4.98
C VAL A 88 -6.11 14.32 4.33
N GLU A 89 -5.58 14.63 3.14
CA GLU A 89 -5.95 15.83 2.39
C GLU A 89 -7.44 15.79 2.00
N ASP A 90 -7.92 14.65 1.51
CA ASP A 90 -9.33 14.42 1.13
C ASP A 90 -10.28 14.50 2.33
N CYS A 91 -9.88 14.00 3.50
CA CYS A 91 -10.75 14.04 4.68
C CYS A 91 -10.85 15.42 5.34
N GLY A 92 -9.95 16.35 5.01
CA GLY A 92 -9.93 17.70 5.56
C GLY A 92 -9.49 17.81 7.03
N ILE A 93 -8.87 16.78 7.60
CA ILE A 93 -8.28 16.87 8.94
C ILE A 93 -6.95 17.64 8.86
N ASP A 94 -6.89 18.78 9.54
CA ASP A 94 -5.63 19.49 9.78
C ASP A 94 -4.84 18.76 10.87
N ILE A 95 -3.90 17.91 10.44
CA ILE A 95 -3.05 17.08 11.32
C ILE A 95 -2.35 17.91 12.40
N GLU A 96 -1.95 19.14 12.10
CA GLU A 96 -1.24 20.00 13.05
C GLU A 96 -2.16 20.50 14.18
N LYS A 97 -3.48 20.50 13.97
CA LYS A 97 -4.50 20.92 14.94
C LYS A 97 -5.18 19.76 15.67
N VAL A 98 -4.79 18.51 15.41
CA VAL A 98 -5.33 17.34 16.11
C VAL A 98 -4.92 17.39 17.58
N SER A 99 -5.88 17.62 18.47
CA SER A 99 -5.64 17.74 19.92
C SER A 99 -5.41 16.39 20.61
N ARG A 100 -6.02 15.31 20.11
CA ARG A 100 -5.93 13.95 20.66
C ARG A 100 -5.26 12.98 19.70
N ARG A 101 -3.96 13.20 19.47
CA ARG A 101 -3.09 12.35 18.62
C ARG A 101 -3.04 10.90 19.09
N ASP A 102 -3.27 10.66 20.39
CA ASP A 102 -3.38 9.34 21.02
C ASP A 102 -4.61 8.54 20.55
N ARG A 103 -5.54 9.14 19.81
CA ARG A 103 -6.73 8.48 19.27
C ARG A 103 -6.86 8.58 17.76
N PHE A 104 -5.77 8.96 17.11
CA PHE A 104 -5.61 8.83 15.68
C PHE A 104 -4.62 7.69 15.44
N GLY A 105 -5.13 6.52 15.04
CA GLY A 105 -4.34 5.34 14.76
C GLY A 105 -3.93 5.18 13.30
N VAL A 106 -3.05 4.21 13.04
CA VAL A 106 -2.59 3.85 11.70
C VAL A 106 -2.54 2.33 11.56
N ILE A 107 -3.23 1.79 10.55
CA ILE A 107 -3.17 0.38 10.14
C ILE A 107 -3.08 0.33 8.61
N VAL A 108 -1.90 0.64 8.07
CA VAL A 108 -1.61 0.52 6.64
C VAL A 108 -0.62 -0.62 6.46
N SER A 109 -1.12 -1.73 5.93
CA SER A 109 -0.41 -3.01 5.94
C SER A 109 0.04 -3.45 4.54
N THR A 110 0.78 -4.54 4.47
CA THR A 110 1.34 -5.09 3.23
C THR A 110 1.33 -6.61 3.31
N GLY A 111 1.14 -7.29 2.19
CA GLY A 111 1.09 -8.75 2.16
C GLY A 111 2.48 -9.37 2.30
N ILE A 112 3.48 -8.79 1.63
CA ILE A 112 4.85 -9.31 1.58
C ILE A 112 5.86 -8.35 2.23
N GLY A 113 5.65 -7.04 2.10
CA GLY A 113 6.55 -6.02 2.63
C GLY A 113 7.69 -5.66 1.69
N GLY A 114 8.87 -5.34 2.24
CA GLY A 114 9.99 -4.77 1.49
C GLY A 114 10.76 -5.80 0.67
N LEU A 115 10.11 -6.44 -0.30
CA LEU A 115 10.68 -7.52 -1.11
C LEU A 115 11.86 -7.03 -1.97
N LYS A 116 11.77 -5.79 -2.48
CA LYS A 116 12.86 -5.13 -3.21
C LYS A 116 14.09 -4.96 -2.32
N THR A 117 13.89 -4.42 -1.12
CA THR A 117 14.95 -4.29 -0.11
C THR A 117 15.57 -5.65 0.20
N LEU A 118 14.76 -6.70 0.43
CA LEU A 118 15.28 -8.04 0.71
C LEU A 118 16.21 -8.53 -0.40
N GLN A 119 15.74 -8.44 -1.66
CA GLN A 119 16.49 -8.89 -2.82
C GLN A 119 17.82 -8.16 -2.97
N GLU A 120 17.81 -6.83 -2.85
CA GLU A 120 19.02 -6.01 -2.97
C GLU A 120 20.01 -6.29 -1.83
N GLN A 121 19.52 -6.38 -0.59
CA GLN A 121 20.37 -6.61 0.58
C GLN A 121 20.91 -8.04 0.64
N LEU A 122 20.14 -9.04 0.18
CA LEU A 122 20.63 -10.41 0.02
C LEU A 122 21.72 -10.48 -1.06
N THR A 123 21.55 -9.78 -2.18
CA THR A 123 22.58 -9.69 -3.22
C THR A 123 23.87 -9.09 -2.67
N ILE A 124 23.77 -8.00 -1.90
CA ILE A 124 24.92 -7.40 -1.22
C ILE A 124 25.59 -8.37 -0.24
N LEU A 125 24.80 -9.09 0.56
CA LEU A 125 25.32 -10.06 1.52
C LEU A 125 26.14 -11.15 0.81
N LEU A 126 25.60 -11.73 -0.26
CA LEU A 126 26.24 -12.83 -0.99
C LEU A 126 27.45 -12.40 -1.81
N THR A 127 27.45 -11.18 -2.35
CA THR A 127 28.52 -10.70 -3.25
C THR A 127 29.60 -9.89 -2.54
N LYS A 128 29.28 -9.25 -1.41
CA LYS A 128 30.16 -8.30 -0.71
C LYS A 128 30.33 -8.58 0.78
N GLY A 129 29.58 -9.53 1.34
CA GLY A 129 29.64 -9.91 2.74
C GLY A 129 28.80 -9.02 3.69
N PRO A 130 28.57 -9.48 4.93
CA PRO A 130 27.60 -8.89 5.86
C PRO A 130 27.95 -7.47 6.31
N SER A 131 29.22 -7.07 6.31
CA SER A 131 29.66 -5.72 6.69
C SER A 131 29.20 -4.63 5.73
N ARG A 132 28.68 -5.01 4.55
CA ARG A 132 28.21 -4.08 3.51
C ARG A 132 26.70 -3.92 3.45
N ASN A 133 25.95 -4.71 4.22
CA ASN A 133 24.50 -4.55 4.33
C ASN A 133 24.14 -3.20 4.94
N SER A 134 23.01 -2.65 4.51
CA SER A 134 22.49 -1.39 5.03
C SER A 134 22.05 -1.56 6.49
N PRO A 135 22.35 -0.59 7.39
CA PRO A 135 21.75 -0.57 8.72
C PRO A 135 20.22 -0.37 8.67
N PHE A 136 19.69 0.09 7.54
CA PHE A 136 18.26 0.25 7.31
C PHE A 136 17.59 -1.01 6.71
N THR A 137 18.33 -2.13 6.53
CA THR A 137 17.76 -3.35 5.93
C THR A 137 16.49 -3.79 6.64
N ILE A 138 16.51 -3.94 7.97
CA ILE A 138 15.34 -4.39 8.73
C ILE A 138 14.22 -3.33 8.73
N PRO A 139 14.48 -2.04 9.04
CA PRO A 139 13.46 -0.99 8.95
C PRO A 139 12.88 -0.73 7.56
N MET A 140 13.53 -1.17 6.49
CA MET A 140 12.96 -1.06 5.13
C MET A 140 12.17 -2.32 4.74
N LEU A 141 12.50 -3.47 5.35
CA LEU A 141 11.95 -4.77 5.01
C LEU A 141 10.61 -5.07 5.69
N ILE A 142 10.51 -4.84 6.99
CA ILE A 142 9.43 -5.40 7.81
C ILE A 142 8.08 -4.73 7.51
N SER A 143 7.02 -5.54 7.49
CA SER A 143 5.70 -5.15 6.98
C SER A 143 5.07 -3.95 7.69
N ASN A 144 5.33 -3.78 8.99
CA ASN A 144 4.74 -2.71 9.79
C ASN A 144 5.34 -1.31 9.51
N MET A 145 6.33 -1.20 8.62
CA MET A 145 6.98 0.08 8.35
C MET A 145 6.12 1.05 7.57
N ALA A 146 5.13 0.59 6.80
CA ALA A 146 4.12 1.48 6.24
C ALA A 146 3.37 2.23 7.36
N SER A 147 2.74 1.52 8.29
CA SER A 147 2.07 2.14 9.45
C SER A 147 3.03 2.97 10.31
N GLY A 148 4.23 2.46 10.58
CA GLY A 148 5.24 3.13 11.40
C GLY A 148 5.68 4.48 10.82
N VAL A 149 6.04 4.51 9.54
CA VAL A 149 6.51 5.72 8.87
C VAL A 149 5.39 6.74 8.69
N ILE A 150 4.17 6.30 8.39
CA ILE A 150 2.97 7.17 8.32
C ILE A 150 2.70 7.83 9.70
N SER A 151 2.73 7.04 10.77
CA SER A 151 2.56 7.55 12.14
C SER A 151 3.65 8.56 12.51
N MET A 152 4.92 8.32 12.16
CA MET A 152 6.01 9.28 12.41
C MET A 152 5.88 10.56 11.58
N GLU A 153 5.49 10.45 10.31
CA GLU A 153 5.35 11.59 9.40
C GLU A 153 4.25 12.55 9.86
N PHE A 154 3.11 12.02 10.32
CA PHE A 154 1.98 12.78 10.82
C PHE A 154 2.01 13.01 12.34
N ASP A 155 3.01 12.48 13.05
CA ASP A 155 3.13 12.53 14.51
C ASP A 155 1.85 12.02 15.22
N LEU A 156 1.38 10.82 14.82
CA LEU A 156 0.17 10.18 15.35
C LEU A 156 0.55 9.16 16.42
N HIS A 157 -0.12 9.18 17.58
CA HIS A 157 0.24 8.39 18.75
C HIS A 157 -0.83 7.36 19.15
N GLY A 158 -1.89 7.22 18.35
CA GLY A 158 -2.90 6.20 18.56
C GLY A 158 -2.42 4.79 18.19
N PRO A 159 -3.33 3.80 18.21
CA PRO A 159 -2.94 2.43 17.91
C PRO A 159 -2.26 2.30 16.55
N ASN A 160 -1.07 1.71 16.54
CA ASN A 160 -0.26 1.52 15.34
C ASN A 160 0.02 0.03 15.16
N LEU A 161 -0.63 -0.56 14.16
CA LEU A 161 -0.63 -2.01 13.94
C LEU A 161 -0.34 -2.34 12.48
N CYS A 162 0.01 -3.60 12.23
CA CYS A 162 0.15 -4.16 10.90
C CYS A 162 -0.43 -5.57 10.89
N ILE A 163 -1.38 -5.81 9.99
CA ILE A 163 -2.04 -7.10 9.81
C ILE A 163 -1.57 -7.67 8.49
N VAL A 164 -1.00 -8.87 8.49
CA VAL A 164 -0.44 -9.50 7.30
C VAL A 164 -1.21 -10.78 7.01
N THR A 165 -2.11 -10.74 6.03
CA THR A 165 -3.00 -11.85 5.64
C THR A 165 -3.03 -12.04 4.13
N ALA A 166 -1.87 -11.90 3.48
CA ALA A 166 -1.70 -11.99 2.03
C ALA A 166 -2.71 -11.09 1.29
N CYS A 167 -3.48 -11.61 0.34
CA CYS A 167 -4.45 -10.84 -0.45
C CYS A 167 -5.54 -10.15 0.39
N ALA A 168 -5.82 -10.63 1.61
CA ALA A 168 -6.84 -10.06 2.50
C ALA A 168 -6.32 -8.94 3.42
N THR A 169 -5.02 -8.61 3.31
CA THR A 169 -4.31 -7.71 4.22
C THR A 169 -5.02 -6.38 4.43
N SER A 170 -5.30 -5.65 3.35
CA SER A 170 -5.94 -4.32 3.44
C SER A 170 -7.38 -4.41 3.98
N ASN A 171 -8.13 -5.45 3.61
CA ASN A 171 -9.49 -5.67 4.11
C ASN A 171 -9.50 -5.95 5.61
N ASN A 172 -8.54 -6.76 6.11
CA ASN A 172 -8.42 -7.00 7.55
C ASN A 172 -7.93 -5.76 8.30
N ALA A 173 -7.02 -4.98 7.72
CA ALA A 173 -6.57 -3.70 8.27
C ALA A 173 -7.74 -2.71 8.47
N ILE A 174 -8.59 -2.54 7.45
CA ILE A 174 -9.78 -1.67 7.53
C ILE A 174 -10.79 -2.23 8.53
N GLY A 175 -11.03 -3.55 8.52
CA GLY A 175 -11.94 -4.19 9.47
C GLY A 175 -11.49 -4.05 10.93
N GLU A 176 -10.19 -4.13 11.20
CA GLU A 176 -9.65 -3.95 12.55
C GLU A 176 -9.70 -2.49 12.99
N ALA A 177 -9.36 -1.54 12.10
CA ALA A 177 -9.53 -0.11 12.39
C ALA A 177 -10.98 0.24 12.75
N TRP A 178 -11.93 -0.29 11.97
CA TRP A 178 -13.36 -0.19 12.28
C TRP A 178 -13.70 -0.75 13.66
N ARG A 179 -13.15 -1.92 14.00
CA ARG A 179 -13.39 -2.58 15.29
C ARG A 179 -12.84 -1.74 16.45
N ILE A 180 -11.61 -1.26 16.35
CA ILE A 180 -10.98 -0.45 17.41
C ILE A 180 -11.77 0.84 17.66
N ILE A 181 -12.23 1.52 16.60
CA ILE A 181 -13.13 2.68 16.75
C ILE A 181 -14.44 2.25 17.41
N LYS A 182 -15.06 1.17 16.94
CA LYS A 182 -16.34 0.66 17.46
C LYS A 182 -16.28 0.39 18.98
N PHE A 183 -15.14 -0.07 19.48
CA PHE A 183 -14.93 -0.42 20.89
C PHE A 183 -14.49 0.75 21.79
N GLY A 184 -14.18 1.93 21.24
CA GLY A 184 -13.87 3.12 22.05
C GLY A 184 -12.40 3.52 22.10
N ASP A 185 -11.51 2.73 21.50
CA ASP A 185 -10.06 2.82 21.71
C ASP A 185 -9.37 3.84 20.79
N ALA A 186 -10.04 4.29 19.73
CA ALA A 186 -9.62 5.40 18.87
C ALA A 186 -10.83 6.12 18.27
N ASP A 187 -10.60 7.28 17.66
CA ASP A 187 -11.64 8.09 17.01
C ASP A 187 -11.43 8.14 15.49
N VAL A 188 -10.17 8.06 15.04
CA VAL A 188 -9.78 8.14 13.62
C VAL A 188 -8.70 7.11 13.33
N PHE A 189 -8.71 6.55 12.12
CA PHE A 189 -7.65 5.71 11.59
C PHE A 189 -7.32 6.07 10.14
N LEU A 190 -6.02 6.05 9.83
CA LEU A 190 -5.56 5.77 8.46
C LEU A 190 -5.48 4.25 8.30
N ALA A 191 -6.33 3.67 7.47
CA ALA A 191 -6.41 2.22 7.30
C ALA A 191 -6.35 1.80 5.83
N GLY A 192 -5.69 0.70 5.53
CA GLY A 192 -5.61 0.18 4.16
C GLY A 192 -4.39 -0.69 3.93
N GLY A 193 -3.82 -0.61 2.73
CA GLY A 193 -2.60 -1.35 2.44
C GLY A 193 -1.84 -0.89 1.21
N SER A 194 -0.64 -1.45 1.07
CA SER A 194 0.31 -1.16 -0.01
C SER A 194 1.13 -2.39 -0.34
N GLU A 195 1.49 -2.55 -1.60
CA GLU A 195 2.33 -3.64 -2.08
C GLU A 195 3.20 -3.18 -3.25
N ALA A 196 4.44 -3.66 -3.29
CA ALA A 196 5.41 -3.37 -4.35
C ALA A 196 6.24 -4.62 -4.70
N SER A 197 5.54 -5.71 -5.02
CA SER A 197 6.13 -7.04 -5.23
C SER A 197 6.53 -7.34 -6.67
N ILE A 198 6.39 -6.38 -7.60
CA ILE A 198 6.89 -6.48 -8.97
C ILE A 198 8.42 -6.29 -8.96
N VAL A 199 9.11 -7.33 -8.50
CA VAL A 199 10.56 -7.49 -8.49
C VAL A 199 10.90 -8.92 -8.91
N GLU A 200 12.16 -9.18 -9.27
CA GLU A 200 12.65 -10.45 -9.80
C GLU A 200 12.25 -11.65 -8.94
N ILE A 201 12.51 -11.60 -7.63
CA ILE A 201 12.16 -12.70 -6.71
C ILE A 201 10.65 -12.86 -6.55
N GLY A 202 9.89 -11.77 -6.62
CA GLY A 202 8.43 -11.80 -6.53
C GLY A 202 7.82 -12.47 -7.76
N LEU A 203 8.22 -12.04 -8.94
CA LEU A 203 7.77 -12.61 -10.21
C LEU A 203 8.18 -14.09 -10.32
N ALA A 204 9.41 -14.45 -9.94
CA ALA A 204 9.89 -15.83 -9.93
C ALA A 204 9.05 -16.72 -8.99
N GLY A 205 8.82 -16.28 -7.76
CA GLY A 205 8.08 -17.06 -6.75
C GLY A 205 6.65 -17.37 -7.18
N PHE A 206 5.90 -16.36 -7.65
CA PHE A 206 4.53 -16.56 -8.11
C PHE A 206 4.44 -17.33 -9.45
N SER A 207 5.43 -17.16 -10.33
CA SER A 207 5.53 -17.96 -11.58
C SER A 207 5.77 -19.44 -11.26
N ALA A 208 6.66 -19.76 -10.32
CA ALA A 208 6.94 -21.14 -9.92
C ALA A 208 5.71 -21.86 -9.33
N MET A 209 4.81 -21.12 -8.67
CA MET A 209 3.53 -21.64 -8.18
C MET A 209 2.47 -21.80 -9.28
N LYS A 210 2.76 -21.38 -10.52
CA LYS A 210 1.81 -21.32 -11.64
C LYS A 210 0.56 -20.49 -11.32
N ALA A 211 0.74 -19.44 -10.53
CA ALA A 211 -0.36 -18.59 -10.10
C ALA A 211 -0.63 -17.40 -11.06
N LEU A 212 0.38 -17.03 -11.85
CA LEU A 212 0.34 -15.89 -12.77
C LEU A 212 -0.20 -16.28 -14.14
N SER A 213 -0.95 -15.37 -14.77
CA SER A 213 -1.25 -15.45 -16.20
C SER A 213 0.04 -15.36 -17.01
N THR A 214 0.09 -16.08 -18.12
CA THR A 214 1.24 -16.09 -19.06
C THR A 214 0.86 -15.56 -20.44
N ARG A 215 -0.27 -14.86 -20.54
CA ARG A 215 -0.79 -14.25 -21.77
C ARG A 215 -0.02 -12.98 -22.14
N ASN A 216 1.26 -13.15 -22.43
CA ASN A 216 2.22 -12.07 -22.68
C ASN A 216 1.96 -11.32 -24.00
N ASP A 217 1.23 -11.93 -24.93
CA ASP A 217 0.87 -11.39 -26.24
C ASP A 217 -0.29 -10.38 -26.20
N GLU A 218 -1.14 -10.45 -25.18
CA GLU A 218 -2.25 -9.52 -24.96
C GLU A 218 -2.32 -9.05 -23.49
N PRO A 219 -1.31 -8.30 -22.97
CA PRO A 219 -1.23 -7.92 -21.57
C PRO A 219 -2.50 -7.28 -21.02
N GLU A 220 -3.09 -6.36 -21.79
CA GLU A 220 -4.29 -5.60 -21.41
C GLU A 220 -5.54 -6.48 -21.27
N ARG A 221 -5.49 -7.71 -21.78
CA ARG A 221 -6.59 -8.67 -21.72
C ARG A 221 -6.28 -9.87 -20.83
N ALA A 222 -5.10 -9.94 -20.21
CA ALA A 222 -4.68 -11.10 -19.43
C ALA A 222 -5.52 -11.29 -18.16
N SER A 223 -5.76 -10.22 -17.41
CA SER A 223 -6.65 -10.24 -16.24
C SER A 223 -8.11 -10.25 -16.69
N ARG A 224 -8.72 -11.45 -16.73
CA ARG A 224 -10.09 -11.67 -17.18
C ARG A 224 -10.92 -12.45 -16.14
N PRO A 225 -11.28 -11.82 -15.00
CA PRO A 225 -12.07 -12.48 -13.98
C PRO A 225 -13.35 -13.10 -14.55
N PHE A 226 -13.67 -14.32 -14.11
CA PHE A 226 -14.84 -15.12 -14.52
C PHE A 226 -14.89 -15.58 -15.99
N ASP A 227 -13.98 -15.12 -16.85
CA ASP A 227 -13.88 -15.60 -18.23
C ASP A 227 -13.45 -17.07 -18.26
N ARG A 228 -13.94 -17.81 -19.27
CA ARG A 228 -13.63 -19.24 -19.47
C ARG A 228 -12.13 -19.46 -19.68
N ASP A 229 -11.48 -18.54 -20.37
CA ASP A 229 -10.11 -18.68 -20.86
C ASP A 229 -9.10 -17.95 -19.94
N ARG A 230 -9.49 -17.66 -18.68
CA ARG A 230 -8.59 -17.12 -17.64
C ARG A 230 -7.55 -18.18 -17.24
N ASP A 231 -6.29 -17.78 -17.05
CA ASP A 231 -5.16 -18.69 -16.83
C ASP A 231 -4.30 -18.35 -15.59
N GLY A 232 -4.69 -17.34 -14.81
CA GLY A 232 -4.00 -16.92 -13.59
C GLY A 232 -4.34 -15.47 -13.22
N PHE A 233 -3.82 -14.97 -12.11
CA PHE A 233 -3.92 -13.54 -11.80
C PHE A 233 -2.78 -12.76 -12.46
N VAL A 234 -2.94 -11.44 -12.59
CA VAL A 234 -1.86 -10.57 -13.03
C VAL A 234 -1.38 -9.73 -11.85
N MET A 235 -0.10 -9.85 -11.52
CA MET A 235 0.50 -9.12 -10.40
C MET A 235 0.49 -7.62 -10.66
N SER A 236 0.20 -6.83 -9.63
CA SER A 236 0.22 -5.37 -9.67
C SER A 236 0.82 -4.81 -8.39
N GLU A 237 1.32 -3.58 -8.44
CA GLU A 237 1.73 -2.81 -7.27
C GLU A 237 0.81 -1.60 -7.06
N GLY A 238 0.84 -1.02 -5.86
CA GLY A 238 0.02 0.15 -5.53
C GLY A 238 -0.26 0.26 -4.05
N ALA A 239 -1.05 1.27 -3.69
CA ALA A 239 -1.54 1.50 -2.34
C ALA A 239 -2.98 2.06 -2.37
N GLY A 240 -3.76 1.68 -1.37
CA GLY A 240 -5.07 2.25 -1.09
C GLY A 240 -5.21 2.49 0.41
N VAL A 241 -5.52 3.72 0.79
CA VAL A 241 -5.70 4.15 2.18
C VAL A 241 -7.02 4.90 2.29
N VAL A 242 -7.76 4.62 3.35
CA VAL A 242 -8.99 5.33 3.71
C VAL A 242 -8.85 5.93 5.11
N VAL A 243 -9.49 7.07 5.32
CA VAL A 243 -9.70 7.63 6.66
C VAL A 243 -10.99 7.06 7.20
N VAL A 244 -10.87 6.22 8.23
CA VAL A 244 -12.00 5.63 8.95
C VAL A 244 -12.20 6.43 10.23
N GLU A 245 -13.41 6.90 10.48
CA GLU A 245 -13.67 7.89 11.51
C GLU A 245 -14.98 7.62 12.25
N GLU A 246 -15.01 7.95 13.54
CA GLU A 246 -16.25 7.87 14.32
C GLU A 246 -17.25 8.95 13.87
N LEU A 247 -18.53 8.58 13.75
CA LEU A 247 -19.57 9.42 13.15
C LEU A 247 -19.75 10.77 13.85
N GLU A 248 -19.85 10.78 15.18
CA GLU A 248 -20.07 12.04 15.90
C GLU A 248 -18.80 12.91 15.90
N HIS A 249 -17.61 12.31 15.91
CA HIS A 249 -16.35 13.00 15.65
C HIS A 249 -16.32 13.66 14.26
N ALA A 250 -16.69 12.93 13.20
CA ALA A 250 -16.77 13.46 11.84
C ALA A 250 -17.77 14.62 11.72
N LYS A 251 -18.97 14.46 12.27
CA LYS A 251 -19.99 15.52 12.29
C LYS A 251 -19.54 16.77 13.03
N ALA A 252 -18.84 16.61 14.16
CA ALA A 252 -18.39 17.74 14.98
C ALA A 252 -17.42 18.66 14.21
N ARG A 253 -16.69 18.12 13.23
CA ARG A 253 -15.80 18.90 12.34
C ARG A 253 -16.40 19.22 10.96
N GLY A 254 -17.66 18.84 10.71
CA GLY A 254 -18.38 19.16 9.47
C GLY A 254 -17.98 18.31 8.25
N ALA A 255 -17.52 17.07 8.47
CA ALA A 255 -17.30 16.08 7.42
C ALA A 255 -18.57 15.32 7.03
#